data_AF-A0A0C3BY15-F1
#
_entry.id   AF-A0A0C3BY15-F1
#
_cell.length_a   1.000
_cell.length_b   1.000
_cell.length_c   1.000
_cell.angle_alpha   90.00
_cell.angle_beta   90.00
_cell.angle_gamma   90.00
#
_symmetry.space_group_name_H-M   'P 1'
#
loop_
_entity.id
_entity.type
_entity.pdbx_description
1 polymer ?
#
loop_
_entity_poly.entity_id
_entity_poly.type
_entity_poly.pdbx_seq_one_letter_code
_entity_poly.pdbx_strand_id
1 'polypeptide(L)'
;MTARLDVSLLMALNPVTIAITGAVAFALLVWDYINLLPNEIKLYRSSGNSLWKTPAAYAFIAVRYSGLIAAFPSLFFTAVQSNHCKVAVALSQVGVVLVVASSGVIFGYRVSAIWNGNRIVQAIVAFFYLFMVTSWLAVATQYRVINGPPTPYASNCQMLPIVTWAPICYASSVIFDLVILIFSLTKLKANASGVGFVVYRDSLMYFFATAITNIAVLAVQALGSKYALVKPTAVGFSTVMVVTMASRVFLNLKLFNQRQARAEQGLPISLDSYHSDDPRTSDKFARHPMPVYPRPPYIANSHIGGSRPSSTMPVNITRETHVVL
;
A
#
# COMPACT_ATOMS: atom_id res chain seq x y z
N MET A 1 2.21 8.43 49.57
CA MET A 1 1.07 7.53 49.27
C MET A 1 0.20 8.02 48.10
N THR A 2 0.33 9.27 47.66
CA THR A 2 -0.42 9.87 46.54
C THR A 2 -0.05 9.32 45.15
N ALA A 3 1.19 8.88 44.93
CA ALA A 3 1.61 8.35 43.62
C ALA A 3 0.98 6.99 43.19
N ARG A 4 0.32 6.25 44.10
CA ARG A 4 -0.35 4.98 43.75
C ARG A 4 -1.75 5.18 43.17
N LEU A 5 -2.45 6.26 43.55
CA LEU A 5 -3.79 6.53 43.03
C LEU A 5 -3.75 6.99 41.56
N ASP A 6 -2.76 7.80 41.19
CA ASP A 6 -2.58 8.26 39.82
C ASP A 6 -2.32 7.11 38.86
N VAL A 7 -1.56 6.10 39.28
CA VAL A 7 -1.23 4.94 38.45
C VAL A 7 -2.48 4.08 38.20
N SER A 8 -3.35 3.88 39.20
CA SER A 8 -4.61 3.14 39.02
C SER A 8 -5.62 3.89 38.14
N LEU A 9 -5.70 5.22 38.27
CA LEU A 9 -6.55 6.06 37.41
C LEU A 9 -6.02 6.11 35.97
N LEU A 10 -4.70 6.21 35.79
CA LEU A 10 -4.05 6.05 34.49
C LEU A 10 -4.37 4.68 33.90
N MET A 11 -4.28 3.59 34.70
CA MET A 11 -4.60 2.24 34.25
C MET A 11 -6.05 2.09 33.76
N ALA A 12 -7.01 2.78 34.39
CA ALA A 12 -8.42 2.76 33.99
C ALA A 12 -8.77 3.64 32.77
N LEU A 13 -8.04 4.74 32.50
CA LEU A 13 -8.22 5.57 31.30
C LEU A 13 -7.75 4.89 29.99
N ASN A 14 -6.88 3.89 30.12
CA ASN A 14 -6.21 3.27 28.99
C ASN A 14 -7.10 2.46 28.03
N PRO A 15 -8.00 1.55 28.50
CA PRO A 15 -8.81 0.74 27.58
C PRO A 15 -9.75 1.60 26.72
N VAL A 16 -10.33 2.66 27.31
CA VAL A 16 -11.19 3.60 26.58
C VAL A 16 -10.39 4.34 25.51
N THR A 17 -9.17 4.79 25.82
CA THR A 17 -8.28 5.45 24.85
C THR A 17 -7.93 4.53 23.68
N ILE A 18 -7.65 3.25 23.95
CA ILE A 18 -7.39 2.25 22.90
C ILE A 18 -8.64 2.03 22.03
N ALA A 19 -9.82 1.94 22.64
CA ALA A 19 -11.08 1.80 21.90
C ALA A 19 -11.37 3.03 21.01
N ILE A 20 -11.19 4.25 21.53
CA ILE A 20 -11.39 5.49 20.77
C ILE A 20 -10.40 5.56 19.59
N THR A 21 -9.11 5.30 19.84
CA THR A 21 -8.10 5.31 18.76
C THR A 21 -8.37 4.23 17.72
N GLY A 22 -8.81 3.03 18.13
CA GLY A 22 -9.28 1.97 17.25
C GLY A 22 -10.49 2.39 16.40
N ALA A 23 -11.46 3.07 17.00
CA ALA A 23 -12.64 3.59 16.30
C ALA A 23 -12.27 4.66 15.27
N VAL A 24 -11.35 5.58 15.62
CA VAL A 24 -10.83 6.60 14.69
C VAL A 24 -10.09 5.94 13.52
N ALA A 25 -9.22 4.98 13.79
CA ALA A 25 -8.49 4.24 12.76
C ALA A 25 -9.45 3.49 11.81
N PHE A 26 -10.47 2.83 12.37
CA PHE A 26 -11.51 2.16 11.59
C PHE A 26 -12.32 3.14 10.74
N ALA A 27 -12.74 4.28 11.31
CA ALA A 27 -13.47 5.31 10.58
C ALA A 27 -12.65 5.88 9.41
N LEU A 28 -11.35 6.11 9.59
CA LEU A 28 -10.45 6.54 8.52
C LEU A 28 -10.35 5.50 7.39
N LEU A 29 -10.28 4.20 7.72
CA LEU A 29 -10.28 3.13 6.72
C LEU A 29 -11.60 3.04 5.96
N VAL A 30 -12.73 3.12 6.65
CA VAL A 30 -14.06 3.12 6.01
C VAL A 30 -14.23 4.35 5.13
N TRP A 31 -13.80 5.52 5.60
CA TRP A 31 -13.82 6.76 4.83
C TRP A 31 -12.97 6.66 3.55
N ASP A 32 -11.72 6.19 3.64
CA ASP A 32 -10.87 6.00 2.45
C ASP A 32 -11.46 4.95 1.50
N TYR A 33 -12.04 3.88 2.06
CA TYR A 33 -12.75 2.85 1.28
C TYR A 33 -13.93 3.45 0.50
N ILE A 34 -14.78 4.27 1.12
CA ILE A 34 -15.92 4.87 0.43
C ILE A 34 -15.44 5.83 -0.67
N ASN A 35 -14.43 6.66 -0.39
CA ASN A 35 -13.91 7.63 -1.36
C ASN A 35 -13.27 6.99 -2.59
N LEU A 36 -12.60 5.85 -2.44
CA LEU A 36 -11.93 5.17 -3.55
C LEU A 36 -12.87 4.21 -4.32
N LEU A 37 -14.04 3.89 -3.76
CA LEU A 37 -14.98 2.91 -4.35
C LEU A 37 -15.45 3.27 -5.76
N PRO A 38 -15.81 4.53 -6.10
CA PRO A 38 -16.23 4.88 -7.46
C PRO A 38 -15.13 4.66 -8.50
N ASN A 39 -13.89 4.99 -8.15
CA ASN A 39 -12.73 4.80 -9.02
C ASN A 39 -12.42 3.32 -9.24
N GLU A 40 -12.58 2.51 -8.20
CA GLU A 40 -12.45 1.05 -8.28
C GLU A 40 -13.54 0.42 -9.16
N ILE A 41 -14.80 0.83 -8.99
CA ILE A 41 -15.90 0.36 -9.85
C ILE A 41 -15.64 0.72 -11.32
N LYS A 42 -15.18 1.96 -11.57
CA LYS A 42 -14.80 2.40 -12.92
C LYS A 42 -13.66 1.55 -13.48
N LEU A 43 -12.66 1.23 -12.66
CA LEU A 43 -11.53 0.40 -13.05
C LEU A 43 -11.97 -1.04 -13.41
N TYR A 44 -12.87 -1.65 -12.64
CA TYR A 44 -13.41 -2.98 -12.94
C TYR A 44 -14.28 -2.98 -14.19
N ARG A 45 -15.12 -1.96 -14.37
CA ARG A 45 -15.95 -1.83 -15.58
C ARG A 45 -15.11 -1.60 -16.83
N SER A 46 -14.05 -0.79 -16.77
CA SER A 46 -13.27 -0.42 -17.95
C SER A 46 -12.23 -1.47 -18.36
N SER A 47 -11.72 -2.27 -17.42
CA SER A 47 -10.48 -3.02 -17.65
C SER A 47 -10.68 -4.48 -18.05
N GLY A 48 -11.92 -4.96 -18.11
CA GLY A 48 -12.29 -6.31 -18.57
C GLY A 48 -11.41 -7.44 -18.00
N ASN A 49 -11.23 -8.51 -18.78
CA ASN A 49 -10.40 -9.66 -18.39
C ASN A 49 -8.89 -9.36 -18.34
N SER A 50 -8.44 -8.20 -18.85
CA SER A 50 -7.01 -7.86 -18.87
C SER A 50 -6.48 -7.41 -17.51
N LEU A 51 -7.33 -6.86 -16.63
CA LEU A 51 -6.91 -6.40 -15.31
C LEU A 51 -6.40 -7.54 -14.43
N TRP A 52 -7.07 -8.68 -14.53
CA TRP A 52 -6.84 -9.89 -13.75
C TRP A 52 -5.59 -10.67 -14.16
N LYS A 53 -4.86 -10.20 -15.18
CA LYS A 53 -3.58 -10.79 -15.59
C LYS A 53 -2.40 -10.32 -14.74
N THR A 54 -2.51 -9.18 -14.05
CA THR A 54 -1.40 -8.63 -13.26
C THR A 54 -1.55 -9.00 -11.78
N PRO A 55 -0.53 -9.61 -11.12
CA PRO A 55 -0.61 -10.01 -9.71
C PRO A 55 -0.86 -8.80 -8.78
N ALA A 56 -0.42 -7.62 -9.18
CA ALA A 56 -0.67 -6.37 -8.45
C ALA A 56 -2.16 -6.03 -8.28
N ALA A 57 -3.04 -6.48 -9.19
CA ALA A 57 -4.49 -6.25 -9.07
C ALA A 57 -5.10 -7.09 -7.93
N TYR A 58 -4.70 -8.36 -7.81
CA TYR A 58 -5.12 -9.21 -6.69
C TYR A 58 -4.57 -8.68 -5.37
N ALA A 59 -3.31 -8.24 -5.35
CA ALA A 59 -2.70 -7.63 -4.17
C ALA A 59 -3.41 -6.33 -3.75
N PHE A 60 -3.86 -5.51 -4.70
CA PHE A 60 -4.66 -4.31 -4.42
C PHE A 60 -6.00 -4.62 -3.76
N ILE A 61 -6.71 -5.64 -4.24
CA ILE A 61 -7.95 -6.10 -3.62
C ILE A 61 -7.63 -6.63 -2.22
N ALA A 62 -6.64 -7.50 -2.11
CA ALA A 62 -6.23 -8.10 -0.85
C ALA A 62 -5.88 -7.04 0.20
N VAL A 63 -5.04 -6.03 -0.11
CA VAL A 63 -4.65 -4.99 0.87
C VAL A 63 -5.85 -4.19 1.38
N ARG A 64 -6.81 -3.91 0.49
CA ARG A 64 -7.97 -3.09 0.83
C ARG A 64 -8.94 -3.82 1.76
N TYR A 65 -9.31 -5.05 1.41
CA TYR A 65 -10.24 -5.83 2.23
C TYR A 65 -9.58 -6.36 3.50
N SER A 66 -8.28 -6.70 3.45
CA SER A 66 -7.55 -7.11 4.65
C SER A 66 -7.42 -5.98 5.68
N GLY A 67 -7.34 -4.71 5.26
CA GLY A 67 -7.39 -3.57 6.17
C GLY A 67 -8.67 -3.51 7.00
N LEU A 68 -9.82 -3.79 6.37
CA LEU A 68 -11.11 -3.89 7.07
C LEU A 68 -11.17 -5.12 7.98
N ILE A 69 -10.68 -6.28 7.52
CA ILE A 69 -10.57 -7.51 8.32
C ILE A 69 -9.62 -7.33 9.51
N ALA A 70 -8.59 -6.48 9.39
CA ALA A 70 -7.68 -6.16 10.50
C ALA A 70 -8.37 -5.26 11.53
N ALA A 71 -9.02 -4.19 11.06
CA ALA A 71 -9.54 -3.12 11.90
C ALA A 71 -10.90 -3.44 12.54
N PHE A 72 -11.80 -4.14 11.85
CA PHE A 72 -13.13 -4.43 12.37
C PHE A 72 -13.11 -5.35 13.62
N PRO A 73 -12.41 -6.51 13.60
CA PRO A 73 -12.25 -7.32 14.80
C PRO A 73 -11.45 -6.61 15.89
N SER A 74 -10.50 -5.73 15.52
CA SER A 74 -9.77 -4.87 16.46
C SER A 74 -10.68 -3.93 17.23
N LEU A 75 -11.60 -3.27 16.53
CA LEU A 75 -12.64 -2.46 17.15
C LEU A 75 -13.53 -3.31 18.06
N PHE A 76 -13.93 -4.50 17.59
CA PHE A 76 -14.81 -5.38 18.35
C PHE A 76 -14.16 -5.85 19.67
N PHE A 77 -12.93 -6.37 19.64
CA PHE A 77 -12.27 -6.85 20.86
C PHE A 77 -11.75 -5.72 21.75
N THR A 78 -11.75 -4.45 21.31
CA THR A 78 -11.38 -3.30 22.17
C THR A 78 -12.60 -2.61 22.78
N ALA A 79 -13.73 -2.56 22.07
CA ALA A 79 -14.92 -1.81 22.49
C ALA A 79 -16.03 -2.68 23.10
N VAL A 80 -16.17 -3.94 22.68
CA VAL A 80 -17.33 -4.78 23.02
C VAL A 80 -16.90 -5.96 23.89
N GLN A 81 -17.70 -6.28 24.91
CA GLN A 81 -17.53 -7.51 25.67
C GLN A 81 -17.87 -8.73 24.81
N SER A 82 -16.96 -9.69 24.72
CA SER A 82 -17.16 -10.89 23.92
C SER A 82 -16.63 -12.14 24.61
N ASN A 83 -17.33 -13.25 24.38
CA ASN A 83 -16.83 -14.59 24.71
C ASN A 83 -15.82 -15.10 23.65
N HIS A 84 -15.69 -14.42 22.51
CA HIS A 84 -14.89 -14.85 21.36
C HIS A 84 -13.63 -14.00 21.12
N CYS A 85 -12.97 -13.53 22.19
CA CYS A 85 -11.74 -12.73 22.10
C CYS A 85 -10.66 -13.39 21.24
N LYS A 86 -10.47 -14.71 21.39
CA LYS A 86 -9.47 -15.48 20.62
C LYS A 86 -9.68 -15.37 19.11
N VAL A 87 -10.93 -15.50 18.67
CA VAL A 87 -11.28 -15.44 17.23
C VAL A 87 -11.10 -14.02 16.71
N ALA A 88 -11.55 -13.01 17.46
CA ALA A 88 -11.43 -11.61 17.06
C ALA A 88 -9.96 -11.17 16.92
N VAL A 89 -9.10 -11.53 17.88
CA VAL A 89 -7.66 -11.25 17.81
C VAL A 89 -7.02 -12.02 16.66
N ALA A 90 -7.33 -13.31 16.48
CA ALA A 90 -6.79 -14.09 15.38
C ALA A 90 -7.14 -13.51 14.01
N LEU A 91 -8.42 -13.13 13.79
CA LEU A 91 -8.86 -12.48 12.55
C LEU A 91 -8.16 -11.14 12.31
N SER A 92 -7.99 -10.34 13.37
CA SER A 92 -7.26 -9.07 13.28
C SER A 92 -5.81 -9.29 12.86
N GLN A 93 -5.11 -10.26 13.46
CA GLN A 93 -3.72 -10.58 13.11
C GLN A 93 -3.59 -11.12 11.69
N VAL A 94 -4.52 -11.98 11.25
CA VAL A 94 -4.57 -12.45 9.86
C VAL A 94 -4.74 -11.27 8.90
N GLY A 95 -5.64 -10.33 9.22
CA GLY A 95 -5.81 -9.10 8.46
C GLY A 95 -4.51 -8.29 8.35
N VAL A 96 -3.79 -8.09 9.46
CA VAL A 96 -2.51 -7.35 9.46
C VAL A 96 -1.46 -8.06 8.61
N VAL A 97 -1.31 -9.38 8.74
CA VAL A 97 -0.37 -10.16 7.92
C VAL A 97 -0.73 -10.04 6.43
N LEU A 98 -2.01 -10.12 6.08
CA LEU A 98 -2.46 -9.95 4.70
C LEU A 98 -2.18 -8.54 4.17
N VAL A 99 -2.37 -7.49 4.97
CA VAL A 99 -2.03 -6.10 4.61
C VAL A 99 -0.54 -6.00 4.28
N VAL A 100 0.32 -6.52 5.15
CA VAL A 100 1.78 -6.47 4.97
C VAL A 100 2.24 -7.31 3.76
N ALA A 101 1.71 -8.52 3.62
CA ALA A 101 2.06 -9.40 2.51
C ALA A 101 1.61 -8.83 1.16
N SER A 102 0.41 -8.25 1.09
CA SER A 102 -0.12 -7.66 -0.15
C SER A 102 0.55 -6.34 -0.52
N SER A 103 0.82 -5.45 0.45
CA SER A 103 1.59 -4.23 0.21
C SER A 103 3.01 -4.53 -0.27
N GLY A 104 3.66 -5.55 0.32
CA GLY A 104 4.96 -6.05 -0.12
C GLY A 104 4.96 -6.52 -1.57
N VAL A 105 3.91 -7.22 -2.01
CA VAL A 105 3.77 -7.63 -3.43
C VAL A 105 3.64 -6.42 -4.36
N ILE A 106 2.82 -5.42 -3.99
CA ILE A 106 2.65 -4.20 -4.80
C ILE A 106 3.98 -3.47 -4.97
N PHE A 107 4.74 -3.33 -3.89
CA PHE A 107 6.03 -2.64 -3.89
C PHE A 107 7.11 -3.44 -4.63
N GLY A 108 7.19 -4.75 -4.39
CA GLY A 108 8.13 -5.64 -5.06
C GLY A 108 7.88 -5.73 -6.57
N TYR A 109 6.61 -5.78 -7.00
CA TYR A 109 6.25 -5.79 -8.42
C TYR A 109 6.67 -4.48 -9.12
N ARG A 110 6.53 -3.33 -8.43
CA ARG A 110 6.97 -2.04 -8.96
C ARG A 110 8.46 -1.97 -9.18
N VAL A 111 9.26 -2.39 -8.20
CA VAL A 111 10.72 -2.43 -8.34
C VAL A 111 11.12 -3.39 -9.48
N SER A 112 10.45 -4.53 -9.58
CA SER A 112 10.68 -5.50 -10.67
C SER A 112 10.40 -4.91 -12.05
N ALA A 113 9.33 -4.12 -12.19
CA ALA A 113 9.00 -3.42 -13.43
C ALA A 113 10.02 -2.32 -13.76
N ILE A 114 10.46 -1.55 -12.75
CA ILE A 114 11.46 -0.48 -12.88
C ILE A 114 12.81 -1.02 -13.36
N TRP A 115 13.19 -2.21 -12.90
CA TRP A 115 14.46 -2.86 -13.22
C TRP A 115 14.41 -3.75 -14.46
N ASN A 116 13.34 -3.67 -15.25
CA ASN A 116 13.17 -4.35 -16.54
C ASN A 116 13.52 -5.85 -16.49
N GLY A 117 13.13 -6.55 -15.42
CA GLY A 117 13.36 -7.99 -15.31
C GLY A 117 14.76 -8.43 -14.86
N ASN A 118 15.57 -7.54 -14.27
CA ASN A 118 16.85 -7.96 -13.68
C ASN A 118 16.63 -9.01 -12.58
N ARG A 119 17.01 -10.26 -12.87
CA ARG A 119 16.82 -11.42 -11.98
C ARG A 119 17.49 -11.26 -10.63
N ILE A 120 18.63 -10.56 -10.54
CA ILE A 120 19.35 -10.35 -9.28
C ILE A 120 18.53 -9.44 -8.36
N VAL A 121 18.03 -8.33 -8.87
CA VAL A 121 17.21 -7.40 -8.08
C VAL A 121 15.91 -8.08 -7.64
N GLN A 122 15.28 -8.85 -8.53
CA GLN A 122 14.09 -9.63 -8.20
C GLN A 122 14.37 -10.66 -7.09
N ALA A 123 15.49 -11.38 -7.15
CA ALA A 123 15.88 -12.33 -6.12
C ALA A 123 16.11 -11.66 -4.76
N ILE A 124 16.78 -10.49 -4.73
CA ILE A 124 17.00 -9.73 -3.50
C ILE A 124 15.68 -9.25 -2.90
N VAL A 125 14.80 -8.67 -3.73
CA VAL A 125 13.48 -8.20 -3.29
C VAL A 125 12.62 -9.36 -2.79
N ALA A 126 12.63 -10.51 -3.48
CA ALA A 126 11.91 -11.70 -3.06
C ALA A 126 12.44 -12.25 -1.73
N PHE A 127 13.75 -12.26 -1.53
CA PHE A 127 14.37 -12.68 -0.26
C PHE A 127 13.90 -11.81 0.91
N PHE A 128 14.02 -10.48 0.80
CA PHE A 128 13.57 -9.58 1.87
C PHE A 128 12.06 -9.61 2.07
N TYR A 129 11.29 -9.82 1.01
CA TYR A 129 9.84 -10.01 1.09
C TYR A 129 9.49 -11.26 1.91
N LEU A 130 10.10 -12.41 1.60
CA LEU A 130 9.87 -13.66 2.34
C LEU A 130 10.31 -13.53 3.80
N PHE A 131 11.45 -12.88 4.05
CA PHE A 131 11.92 -12.60 5.40
C PHE A 131 10.92 -11.73 6.19
N MET A 132 10.37 -10.69 5.55
CA MET A 132 9.35 -9.84 6.16
C MET A 132 8.05 -10.64 6.44
N VAL A 133 7.52 -11.38 5.47
CA VAL A 133 6.26 -12.12 5.66
C VAL A 133 6.41 -13.22 6.73
N THR A 134 7.52 -13.95 6.72
CA THR A 134 7.77 -15.02 7.71
C THR A 134 7.91 -14.48 9.12
N SER A 135 8.55 -13.31 9.32
CA SER A 135 8.64 -12.68 10.64
C SER A 135 7.27 -12.24 11.17
N TRP A 136 6.41 -11.69 10.30
CA TRP A 136 5.04 -11.30 10.66
C TRP A 136 4.16 -12.49 10.99
N LEU A 137 4.24 -13.58 10.21
CA LEU A 137 3.56 -14.84 10.52
C LEU A 137 4.01 -15.42 11.85
N ALA A 138 5.32 -15.41 12.11
CA ALA A 138 5.87 -15.90 13.37
C ALA A 138 5.27 -15.12 14.55
N VAL A 139 5.27 -13.78 14.52
CA VAL A 139 4.68 -12.96 15.60
C VAL A 139 3.17 -13.19 15.70
N ALA A 140 2.44 -13.26 14.58
CA ALA A 140 1.00 -13.46 14.54
C ALA A 140 0.56 -14.74 15.28
N THR A 141 1.31 -15.84 15.12
CA THR A 141 1.00 -17.13 15.79
C THR A 141 1.22 -17.10 17.30
N GLN A 142 1.95 -16.12 17.83
CA GLN A 142 2.26 -16.02 19.26
C GLN A 142 1.30 -15.11 20.02
N TYR A 143 0.35 -14.44 19.35
CA TYR A 143 -0.66 -13.66 20.06
C TYR A 143 -1.57 -14.58 20.87
N ARG A 144 -1.53 -14.40 22.20
CA ARG A 144 -2.41 -15.10 23.14
C ARG A 144 -3.33 -14.10 23.81
N VAL A 145 -4.61 -14.44 23.87
CA VAL A 145 -5.63 -13.64 24.54
C VAL A 145 -6.45 -14.54 25.45
N ILE A 146 -6.82 -14.00 26.60
CA ILE A 146 -7.72 -14.63 27.56
C ILE A 146 -8.97 -13.77 27.72
N ASN A 147 -10.08 -14.43 28.06
CA ASN A 147 -11.31 -13.73 28.41
C ASN A 147 -11.19 -13.35 29.89
N GLY A 148 -11.12 -12.04 30.16
CA GLY A 148 -11.15 -11.49 31.51
C GLY A 148 -12.58 -11.42 32.07
N PRO A 149 -12.72 -11.02 33.35
CA PRO A 149 -14.02 -10.76 33.95
C PRO A 149 -14.75 -9.61 33.21
N PRO A 150 -16.10 -9.57 33.24
CA PRO A 150 -16.86 -8.46 32.65
C PRO A 150 -16.42 -7.12 33.26
N THR A 151 -16.09 -6.16 32.41
CA THR A 151 -15.72 -4.80 32.82
C THR A 151 -16.91 -3.86 32.61
N PRO A 152 -17.23 -2.95 33.54
CA PRO A 152 -18.40 -2.07 33.38
C PRO A 152 -18.30 -1.17 32.14
N TYR A 153 -17.08 -0.93 31.66
CA TYR A 153 -16.77 -0.17 30.45
C TYR A 153 -15.71 -0.91 29.63
N ALA A 154 -15.80 -0.87 28.31
CA ALA A 154 -14.90 -1.51 27.32
C ALA A 154 -14.95 -3.06 27.28
N SER A 155 -14.03 -3.64 26.50
CA SER A 155 -13.92 -5.07 26.29
C SER A 155 -13.34 -5.82 27.50
N ASN A 156 -13.80 -7.06 27.68
CA ASN A 156 -13.26 -8.04 28.62
C ASN A 156 -12.05 -8.81 28.07
N CYS A 157 -11.60 -8.55 26.84
CA CYS A 157 -10.47 -9.25 26.24
C CYS A 157 -9.13 -8.76 26.82
N GLN A 158 -8.35 -9.67 27.42
CA GLN A 158 -7.04 -9.36 27.98
C GLN A 158 -5.93 -9.97 27.10
N MET A 159 -5.13 -9.12 26.48
CA MET A 159 -3.94 -9.54 25.74
C MET A 159 -2.85 -9.98 26.72
N LEU A 160 -2.33 -11.19 26.54
CA LEU A 160 -1.15 -11.63 27.28
C LEU A 160 0.11 -10.93 26.72
N PRO A 161 1.18 -10.81 27.52
CA PRO A 161 2.42 -10.19 27.08
C PRO A 161 2.91 -10.79 25.76
N ILE A 162 3.16 -9.91 24.80
CA ILE A 162 3.69 -10.28 23.49
C ILE A 162 5.14 -10.75 23.69
N VAL A 163 5.55 -11.73 22.88
CA VAL A 163 6.94 -12.19 22.82
C VAL A 163 7.93 -11.03 22.65
N THR A 164 9.06 -11.10 23.35
CA THR A 164 10.07 -10.03 23.39
C THR A 164 10.71 -9.74 22.04
N TRP A 165 10.64 -10.68 21.09
CA TRP A 165 11.17 -10.55 19.74
C TRP A 165 10.16 -9.98 18.73
N ALA A 166 8.96 -9.57 19.16
CA ALA A 166 7.99 -8.90 18.27
C ALA A 166 8.54 -7.67 17.50
N PRO A 167 9.46 -6.85 18.04
CA PRO A 167 10.06 -5.76 17.27
C PRO A 167 10.77 -6.20 15.97
N ILE A 168 11.15 -7.48 15.85
CA ILE A 168 11.79 -8.01 14.64
C ILE A 168 10.87 -7.93 13.42
N CYS A 169 9.55 -8.11 13.56
CA CYS A 169 8.66 -8.02 12.40
C CYS A 169 8.62 -6.59 11.83
N TYR A 170 8.58 -5.57 12.70
CA TYR A 170 8.67 -4.18 12.29
C TYR A 170 10.03 -3.83 11.70
N ALA A 171 11.12 -4.33 12.30
CA ALA A 171 12.46 -4.14 11.75
C ALA A 171 12.59 -4.74 10.35
N SER A 172 12.02 -5.92 10.11
CA SER A 172 12.02 -6.55 8.79
C SER A 172 11.22 -5.76 7.75
N SER A 173 10.10 -5.13 8.13
CA SER A 173 9.35 -4.23 7.24
C SER A 173 10.13 -2.96 6.91
N VAL A 174 10.82 -2.36 7.89
CA VAL A 174 11.70 -1.21 7.65
C VAL A 174 12.83 -1.59 6.68
N ILE A 175 13.48 -2.73 6.89
CA ILE A 175 14.55 -3.20 5.99
C ILE A 175 14.01 -3.41 4.58
N PHE A 176 12.86 -4.06 4.43
CA PHE A 176 12.22 -4.24 3.13
C PHE A 176 11.93 -2.90 2.44
N ASP A 177 11.32 -1.94 3.14
CA ASP A 177 11.01 -0.63 2.58
C ASP A 177 12.27 0.15 2.18
N LEU A 178 13.34 0.09 2.99
CA LEU A 178 14.61 0.72 2.67
C LEU A 178 15.25 0.10 1.42
N VAL A 179 15.20 -1.22 1.27
CA VAL A 179 15.69 -1.91 0.06
C VAL A 179 14.91 -1.47 -1.18
N ILE A 180 13.57 -1.42 -1.09
CA ILE A 180 12.69 -0.93 -2.16
C ILE A 180 13.03 0.53 -2.50
N LEU A 181 13.19 1.38 -1.49
CA LEU A 181 13.50 2.79 -1.65
C LEU A 181 14.87 3.01 -2.32
N ILE A 182 15.91 2.28 -1.89
CA ILE A 182 17.26 2.35 -2.46
C ILE A 182 17.25 1.90 -3.93
N PHE A 183 16.62 0.77 -4.25
CA PHE A 183 16.53 0.29 -5.64
C PHE A 183 15.72 1.23 -6.53
N SER A 184 14.69 1.86 -5.98
CA SER A 184 13.93 2.86 -6.71
C SER A 184 14.84 4.07 -6.99
N LEU A 185 15.43 4.68 -5.95
CA LEU A 185 16.25 5.90 -6.05
C LEU A 185 17.44 5.75 -7.01
N THR A 186 18.13 4.62 -6.95
CA THR A 186 19.27 4.32 -7.83
C THR A 186 18.86 4.30 -9.30
N LYS A 187 17.68 3.74 -9.62
CA LYS A 187 17.17 3.74 -11.00
C LYS A 187 16.67 5.12 -11.45
N LEU A 188 16.04 5.89 -10.55
CA LEU A 188 15.60 7.25 -10.87
C LEU A 188 16.77 8.12 -11.32
N LYS A 189 17.90 8.04 -10.60
CA LYS A 189 19.11 8.81 -10.92
C LYS A 189 19.63 8.51 -12.33
N ALA A 190 19.42 7.29 -12.83
CA ALA A 190 19.86 6.89 -14.16
C ALA A 190 18.91 7.34 -15.30
N ASN A 191 17.62 7.56 -15.03
CA ASN A 191 16.57 7.67 -16.05
C ASN A 191 15.76 9.00 -15.99
N ALA A 192 16.41 10.13 -15.71
CA ALA A 192 15.76 11.42 -15.43
C ALA A 192 15.04 12.12 -16.62
N SER A 193 14.46 11.39 -17.59
CA SER A 193 13.66 11.97 -18.68
C SER A 193 12.26 12.43 -18.20
N GLY A 194 11.82 13.61 -18.65
CA GLY A 194 10.91 14.50 -17.92
C GLY A 194 9.49 14.01 -17.57
N VAL A 195 8.91 13.08 -18.33
CA VAL A 195 7.50 12.64 -18.08
C VAL A 195 7.44 11.49 -17.08
N GLY A 196 8.36 10.53 -17.17
CA GLY A 196 8.46 9.42 -16.20
C GLY A 196 8.84 9.90 -14.80
N PHE A 197 9.55 11.02 -14.71
CA PHE A 197 10.01 11.60 -13.45
C PHE A 197 8.86 12.00 -12.52
N VAL A 198 7.77 12.58 -13.04
CA VAL A 198 6.65 13.06 -12.21
C VAL A 198 5.91 11.89 -11.55
N VAL A 199 5.55 10.87 -12.33
CA VAL A 199 4.87 9.66 -11.83
C VAL A 199 5.74 8.91 -10.83
N TYR A 200 7.03 8.89 -11.11
CA TYR A 200 8.00 8.29 -10.24
C TYR A 200 8.13 9.06 -8.93
N ARG A 201 8.16 10.40 -8.97
CA ARG A 201 8.22 11.26 -7.76
C ARG A 201 7.04 11.00 -6.84
N ASP A 202 5.84 10.90 -7.40
CA ASP A 202 4.65 10.60 -6.60
C ASP A 202 4.80 9.23 -5.95
N SER A 203 5.15 8.19 -6.73
CA SER A 203 5.42 6.83 -6.22
C SER A 203 6.48 6.81 -5.11
N LEU A 204 7.53 7.61 -5.24
CA LEU A 204 8.62 7.71 -4.27
C LEU A 204 8.17 8.35 -2.95
N MET A 205 7.34 9.40 -3.00
CA MET A 205 6.80 10.00 -1.79
C MET A 205 6.01 8.98 -0.94
N TYR A 206 5.31 8.05 -1.58
CA TYR A 206 4.59 7.00 -0.85
C TYR A 206 5.52 5.96 -0.21
N PHE A 207 6.58 5.53 -0.91
CA PHE A 207 7.59 4.65 -0.32
C PHE A 207 8.26 5.33 0.88
N PHE A 208 8.60 6.61 0.74
CA PHE A 208 9.20 7.39 1.81
C PHE A 208 8.27 7.55 3.01
N ALA A 209 6.99 7.88 2.79
CA ALA A 209 5.99 7.99 3.84
C ALA A 209 5.77 6.64 4.56
N THR A 210 5.76 5.54 3.82
CA THR A 210 5.60 4.19 4.39
C THR A 210 6.83 3.81 5.23
N ALA A 211 8.04 4.07 4.72
CA ALA A 211 9.27 3.83 5.45
C ALA A 211 9.34 4.65 6.75
N ILE A 212 9.00 5.94 6.72
CA ILE A 212 8.92 6.79 7.92
C ILE A 212 7.92 6.22 8.92
N THR A 213 6.74 5.81 8.45
CA THR A 213 5.70 5.24 9.32
C THR A 213 6.20 3.97 10.00
N ASN A 214 6.83 3.06 9.25
CA ASN A 214 7.39 1.82 9.79
C ASN A 214 8.56 2.08 10.74
N ILE A 215 9.42 3.07 10.48
CA ILE A 215 10.49 3.50 11.40
C ILE A 215 9.90 4.06 12.69
N ALA A 216 8.88 4.90 12.60
CA ALA A 216 8.21 5.48 13.78
C ALA A 216 7.56 4.37 14.64
N VAL A 217 6.90 3.41 14.00
CA VAL A 217 6.29 2.27 14.70
C VAL A 217 7.36 1.39 15.33
N LEU A 218 8.46 1.11 14.63
CA LEU A 218 9.60 0.38 15.18
C LEU A 218 10.16 1.11 16.41
N ALA A 219 10.32 2.44 16.36
CA ALA A 219 10.78 3.24 17.49
C ALA A 219 9.83 3.12 18.69
N VAL A 220 8.51 3.19 18.48
CA VAL A 220 7.51 2.98 19.53
C VAL A 220 7.56 1.55 20.09
N GLN A 221 7.75 0.55 19.25
CA GLN A 221 7.83 -0.85 19.66
C GLN A 221 9.11 -1.17 20.44
N ALA A 222 10.20 -0.46 20.14
CA ALA A 222 11.48 -0.55 20.84
C ALA A 222 11.45 0.10 22.25
N LEU A 223 10.42 0.90 22.57
CA LEU A 223 10.26 1.46 23.91
C LEU A 223 10.06 0.35 24.95
N GLY A 224 10.55 0.58 26.18
CA GLY A 224 10.42 -0.37 27.30
C GLY A 224 8.97 -0.64 27.73
N SER A 225 8.80 -1.56 28.69
CA SER A 225 7.50 -1.97 29.22
C SER A 225 6.66 -0.82 29.80
N LYS A 226 7.30 0.27 30.22
CA LYS A 226 6.63 1.51 30.68
C LYS A 226 5.64 2.08 29.66
N TYR A 227 5.87 1.82 28.36
CA TYR A 227 5.04 2.31 27.26
C TYR A 227 4.18 1.22 26.62
N ALA A 228 3.92 0.11 27.32
CA ALA A 228 3.18 -1.04 26.78
C ALA A 228 1.81 -0.69 26.20
N LEU A 229 1.19 0.40 26.67
CA LEU A 229 -0.14 0.86 26.26
C LEU A 229 -0.14 1.67 24.96
N VAL A 230 1.00 2.28 24.61
CA VAL A 230 1.15 3.06 23.38
C VAL A 230 1.42 2.13 22.18
N LYS A 231 1.96 0.94 22.44
CA LYS A 231 2.34 0.00 21.38
C LYS A 231 1.14 -0.44 20.52
N PRO A 232 -0.02 -0.85 21.08
CA PRO A 232 -1.16 -1.29 20.27
C PRO A 232 -1.79 -0.18 19.43
N THR A 233 -1.79 1.06 19.92
CA THR A 233 -2.39 2.20 19.20
C THR A 233 -1.58 2.57 17.96
N ALA A 234 -0.24 2.51 18.05
CA ALA A 234 0.64 2.77 16.91
C ALA A 234 0.42 1.80 15.73
N VAL A 235 0.12 0.52 16.02
CA VAL A 235 -0.10 -0.51 14.98
C VAL A 235 -1.35 -0.22 14.14
N GLY A 236 -2.42 0.24 14.78
CA GLY A 236 -3.66 0.60 14.08
C GLY A 236 -3.42 1.72 13.06
N PHE A 237 -2.76 2.80 13.48
CA PHE A 237 -2.43 3.91 12.58
C PHE A 237 -1.45 3.51 11.47
N SER A 238 -0.47 2.68 11.77
CA SER A 238 0.44 2.14 10.74
C SER A 238 -0.33 1.37 9.67
N THR A 239 -1.26 0.51 10.09
CA THR A 239 -2.11 -0.27 9.17
C THR A 239 -2.96 0.66 8.29
N VAL A 240 -3.57 1.69 8.88
CA VAL A 240 -4.32 2.72 8.13
C VAL A 240 -3.43 3.37 7.08
N MET A 241 -2.23 3.81 7.46
CA MET A 241 -1.28 4.45 6.55
C MET A 241 -0.87 3.51 5.40
N VAL A 242 -0.50 2.26 5.70
CA VAL A 242 -0.11 1.28 4.67
C VAL A 242 -1.27 1.01 3.70
N VAL A 243 -2.49 0.77 4.20
CA VAL A 243 -3.65 0.45 3.36
C VAL A 243 -4.04 1.63 2.47
N THR A 244 -4.15 2.83 3.04
CA THR A 244 -4.53 4.04 2.30
C THR A 244 -3.48 4.41 1.25
N MET A 245 -2.19 4.37 1.60
CA MET A 245 -1.11 4.71 0.67
C MET A 245 -0.97 3.67 -0.44
N ALA A 246 -0.98 2.37 -0.10
CA ALA A 246 -0.90 1.30 -1.11
C ALA A 246 -2.07 1.37 -2.12
N SER A 247 -3.28 1.66 -1.62
CA SER A 247 -4.48 1.77 -2.46
C SER A 247 -4.38 2.94 -3.45
N ARG A 248 -4.01 4.12 -2.97
CA ARG A 248 -3.86 5.34 -3.80
C ARG A 248 -2.76 5.18 -4.84
N VAL A 249 -1.63 4.61 -4.42
CA VAL A 249 -0.48 4.32 -5.28
C VAL A 249 -0.88 3.46 -6.48
N PHE A 250 -1.61 2.37 -6.23
CA PHE A 250 -2.06 1.45 -7.28
C PHE A 250 -3.01 2.14 -8.26
N LEU A 251 -4.03 2.84 -7.75
CA LEU A 251 -5.02 3.53 -8.57
C LEU A 251 -4.39 4.63 -9.44
N ASN A 252 -3.50 5.44 -8.85
CA ASN A 252 -2.80 6.51 -9.58
C ASN A 252 -1.97 5.98 -10.75
N LEU A 253 -1.28 4.85 -10.56
CA LEU A 253 -0.48 4.23 -11.62
C LEU A 253 -1.37 3.68 -12.75
N LYS A 254 -2.48 3.03 -12.41
CA LYS A 254 -3.40 2.50 -13.43
C LYS A 254 -4.04 3.63 -14.24
N LEU A 255 -4.50 4.69 -13.58
CA LEU A 255 -5.05 5.87 -14.27
C LEU A 255 -3.99 6.53 -15.15
N PHE A 256 -2.74 6.60 -14.69
CA PHE A 256 -1.64 7.12 -15.49
C PHE A 256 -1.40 6.29 -16.76
N ASN A 257 -1.26 4.96 -16.63
CA ASN A 257 -1.04 4.07 -17.77
C ASN A 257 -2.20 4.15 -18.77
N GLN A 258 -3.45 4.29 -18.29
CA GLN A 258 -4.60 4.50 -19.16
C GLN A 258 -4.54 5.83 -19.92
N ARG A 259 -4.13 6.91 -19.26
CA ARG A 259 -3.94 8.22 -19.91
C ARG A 259 -2.82 8.18 -20.95
N GLN A 260 -1.71 7.51 -20.64
CA GLN A 260 -0.61 7.34 -21.57
C GLN A 260 -1.04 6.53 -22.79
N ALA A 261 -1.73 5.40 -22.61
CA ALA A 261 -2.23 4.59 -23.72
C ALA A 261 -3.21 5.39 -24.61
N ARG A 262 -4.05 6.26 -24.04
CA ARG A 262 -4.92 7.16 -24.82
C ARG A 262 -4.14 8.22 -25.59
N ALA A 263 -3.11 8.81 -24.97
CA ALA A 263 -2.25 9.79 -25.61
C ALA A 263 -1.48 9.18 -26.80
N GLU A 264 -1.00 7.95 -26.65
CA GLU A 264 -0.36 7.18 -27.73
C GLU A 264 -1.32 6.88 -28.89
N GLN A 265 -2.63 6.76 -28.62
CA GLN A 265 -3.68 6.63 -29.64
C GLN A 265 -4.05 7.96 -30.30
N GLY A 266 -3.40 9.07 -29.95
CA GLY A 266 -3.73 10.40 -30.49
C GLY A 266 -5.09 10.94 -30.03
N LEU A 267 -5.73 10.29 -29.06
CA LEU A 267 -6.97 10.77 -28.48
C LEU A 267 -6.66 11.97 -27.57
N PRO A 268 -7.47 13.04 -27.60
CA PRO A 268 -7.29 14.16 -26.70
C PRO A 268 -7.31 13.64 -25.25
N ILE A 269 -6.36 14.10 -24.44
CA ILE A 269 -6.37 13.91 -22.99
C ILE A 269 -7.47 14.83 -22.45
N SER A 270 -8.73 14.53 -22.74
CA SER A 270 -9.84 15.26 -22.15
C SER A 270 -9.82 15.01 -20.65
N LEU A 271 -9.60 16.09 -19.90
CA LEU A 271 -9.67 16.17 -18.45
C LEU A 271 -11.12 16.10 -17.94
N ASP A 272 -12.06 15.76 -18.83
CA ASP A 272 -13.49 15.72 -18.57
C ASP A 272 -13.89 14.37 -17.98
N SER A 273 -13.76 14.26 -16.66
CA SER A 273 -14.61 13.36 -15.88
C SER A 273 -14.75 13.83 -14.42
N TYR A 274 -14.56 15.13 -14.16
CA TYR A 274 -15.25 15.78 -13.05
C TYR A 274 -16.43 16.54 -13.66
N HIS A 275 -17.35 15.79 -14.25
CA HIS A 275 -18.63 16.34 -14.67
C HIS A 275 -19.38 16.61 -13.36
N SER A 276 -19.20 17.83 -12.84
CA SER A 276 -20.21 18.43 -11.99
C SER A 276 -21.45 18.51 -12.85
N ASP A 277 -22.43 17.65 -12.56
CA ASP A 277 -23.81 17.83 -13.01
C ASP A 277 -24.41 19.04 -12.27
N ASP A 278 -23.88 20.24 -12.55
CA ASP A 278 -24.59 21.47 -12.27
C ASP A 278 -25.02 22.09 -13.62
N PRO A 279 -26.23 21.79 -14.10
CA PRO A 279 -26.75 22.31 -15.36
C PRO A 279 -27.05 23.82 -15.35
N ARG A 280 -26.65 24.59 -14.32
CA ARG A 280 -27.07 26.00 -14.19
C ARG A 280 -26.00 27.07 -14.46
N THR A 281 -24.77 26.73 -14.83
CA THR A 281 -23.69 27.75 -14.98
C THR A 281 -22.93 27.73 -16.31
N SER A 282 -23.46 27.10 -17.35
CA SER A 282 -22.81 27.02 -18.68
C SER A 282 -23.26 28.14 -19.63
N ASP A 283 -22.93 29.40 -19.32
CA ASP A 283 -23.16 30.48 -20.30
C ASP A 283 -22.15 31.64 -20.31
N LYS A 284 -21.07 31.61 -19.52
CA LYS A 284 -20.16 32.80 -19.43
C LYS A 284 -18.65 32.58 -19.57
N PHE A 285 -18.15 31.38 -19.82
CA PHE A 285 -16.69 31.14 -19.88
C PHE A 285 -16.21 30.45 -21.15
N ALA A 286 -16.69 30.90 -22.31
CA ALA A 286 -16.08 30.57 -23.59
C ALA A 286 -15.37 31.82 -24.14
N ARG A 287 -14.05 31.96 -23.87
CA ARG A 287 -13.04 32.65 -24.70
C ARG A 287 -11.74 32.90 -23.92
N HIS A 288 -10.94 31.86 -23.65
CA HIS A 288 -9.49 32.06 -23.60
C HIS A 288 -8.81 30.94 -24.39
N PRO A 289 -8.14 31.27 -25.52
CA PRO A 289 -7.34 30.29 -26.26
C PRO A 289 -6.20 29.80 -25.37
N MET A 290 -6.12 28.48 -25.18
CA MET A 290 -5.00 27.86 -24.48
C MET A 290 -3.70 28.13 -25.25
N PRO A 291 -2.59 28.46 -24.56
CA PRO A 291 -1.29 28.61 -25.20
C PRO A 291 -0.88 27.28 -25.83
N VAL A 292 -0.69 27.31 -27.15
CA VAL A 292 -0.15 26.20 -27.93
C VAL A 292 1.30 26.01 -27.50
N TYR A 293 1.59 24.96 -26.73
CA TYR A 293 2.97 24.58 -26.49
C TYR A 293 3.58 24.04 -27.78
N PRO A 294 4.74 24.57 -28.24
CA PRO A 294 5.40 24.06 -29.43
C PRO A 294 5.77 22.60 -29.23
N ARG A 295 5.35 21.74 -30.18
CA ARG A 295 5.81 20.35 -30.23
C ARG A 295 7.34 20.35 -30.30
N PRO A 296 8.04 19.55 -29.48
CA PRO A 296 9.45 19.32 -29.69
C PRO A 296 9.65 18.78 -31.12
N PRO A 297 10.68 19.27 -31.85
CA PRO A 297 10.92 18.85 -33.22
C PRO A 297 11.12 17.33 -33.25
N TYR A 298 10.33 16.68 -34.08
CA TYR A 298 10.49 15.28 -34.41
C TYR A 298 11.86 15.14 -35.09
N ILE A 299 12.86 14.64 -34.36
CA ILE A 299 14.15 14.27 -34.97
C ILE A 299 13.85 13.04 -35.82
N ALA A 300 13.56 13.28 -37.10
CA ALA A 300 13.54 12.24 -38.11
C ALA A 300 14.96 11.66 -38.16
N ASN A 301 15.13 10.45 -37.63
CA ASN A 301 16.32 9.66 -37.91
C ASN A 301 16.35 9.42 -39.42
N SER A 302 17.14 10.23 -40.11
CA SER A 302 17.47 10.03 -41.51
C SER A 302 18.15 8.68 -41.64
N HIS A 303 17.46 7.78 -42.32
CA HIS A 303 18.01 6.53 -42.82
C HIS A 303 19.26 6.84 -43.68
N ILE A 304 20.44 6.62 -43.12
CA ILE A 304 21.67 6.44 -43.90
C ILE A 304 21.54 5.07 -44.55
N GLY A 305 21.31 5.09 -45.86
CA GLY A 305 21.31 3.90 -46.71
C GLY A 305 22.67 3.25 -46.72
N GLY A 306 22.77 2.10 -46.04
CA GLY A 306 23.88 1.16 -46.16
C GLY A 306 23.38 -0.09 -46.86
N SER A 307 23.59 -0.14 -48.17
CA SER A 307 23.42 -1.34 -49.00
C SER A 307 24.35 -2.47 -48.53
N ARG A 308 23.77 -3.61 -48.10
CA ARG A 308 24.48 -4.89 -48.01
C ARG A 308 23.64 -6.05 -48.57
N PRO A 309 24.29 -7.01 -49.24
CA PRO A 309 23.61 -7.99 -50.06
C PRO A 309 23.04 -9.17 -49.27
N SER A 310 21.98 -9.71 -49.87
CA SER A 310 21.28 -10.95 -49.57
C SER A 310 22.20 -12.14 -49.33
N SER A 311 22.06 -12.76 -48.15
CA SER A 311 22.30 -14.19 -47.98
C SER A 311 21.25 -14.75 -47.03
N THR A 312 20.39 -15.57 -47.60
CA THR A 312 19.29 -16.31 -47.02
C THR A 312 19.79 -17.47 -46.16
N MET A 313 19.35 -17.52 -44.90
CA MET A 313 19.12 -18.79 -44.20
C MET A 313 17.86 -18.69 -43.33
N PRO A 314 16.94 -19.66 -43.40
CA PRO A 314 15.77 -19.69 -42.54
C PRO A 314 16.14 -20.29 -41.19
N VAL A 315 16.23 -19.47 -40.15
CA VAL A 315 16.26 -19.95 -38.76
C VAL A 315 14.83 -19.95 -38.25
N ASN A 316 14.28 -21.15 -38.09
CA ASN A 316 12.99 -21.41 -37.48
C ASN A 316 13.11 -21.15 -35.97
N ILE A 317 12.71 -19.97 -35.50
CA ILE A 317 12.66 -19.63 -34.07
C ILE A 317 11.21 -19.81 -33.59
N THR A 318 10.98 -20.94 -32.94
CA THR A 318 9.85 -21.20 -32.06
C THR A 318 9.76 -20.10 -31.01
N ARG A 319 8.68 -19.32 -31.08
CA ARG A 319 8.37 -18.22 -30.16
C ARG A 319 7.79 -18.80 -28.87
N GLU A 320 8.65 -19.18 -27.94
CA GLU A 320 8.21 -19.46 -26.56
C GLU A 320 7.79 -18.15 -25.88
N THR A 321 6.49 -17.93 -25.82
CA THR A 321 5.86 -16.99 -24.91
C THR A 321 6.05 -17.47 -23.47
N HIS A 322 7.17 -17.11 -22.85
CA HIS A 322 7.30 -17.19 -21.40
C HIS A 322 6.45 -16.09 -20.76
N VAL A 323 5.25 -16.50 -20.35
CA VAL A 323 4.46 -15.83 -19.32
C VAL A 323 5.23 -16.03 -18.01
N VAL A 324 5.99 -15.01 -17.60
CA VAL A 324 6.57 -14.95 -16.25
C VAL A 324 5.50 -14.39 -15.33
N LEU A 325 5.01 -15.27 -14.45
CA LEU A 325 4.16 -14.99 -13.29
C LEU A 325 4.85 -14.06 -12.30
#